data_AF-A0A1I4YS83-F1
#
_entry.id   AF-A0A1I4YS83-F1
#
_cell.length_a   1.000
_cell.length_b   1.000
_cell.length_c   1.000
_cell.angle_alpha   90.00
_cell.angle_beta   90.00
_cell.angle_gamma   90.00
#
_symmetry.space_group_name_H-M   'P 1'
#
loop_
_entity.id
_entity.type
_entity.pdbx_description
1 polymer ?
#
loop_
_entity_poly.entity_id
_entity_poly.type
_entity_poly.pdbx_seq_one_letter_code
_entity_poly.pdbx_strand_id
1 'polypeptide(L)'
;MWAGYEEALVRYGLEVCAVWCEQGRQDSCATTLLADFATFRPGARTRDQARLAAAGELPPWLGDDAFHRSHRSALLRKDPDVYAPCFPGDPDDLPYVWPASDREGSRPSDGKPGAAA
;
A
#
# COMPACT_ATOMS: atom_id res chain seq x y z
N MET A 1 6.85 -3.90 2.69
CA MET A 1 5.89 -3.71 1.58
C MET A 1 5.92 -2.30 0.99
N TRP A 2 5.44 -1.25 1.67
CA TRP A 2 5.28 0.09 1.07
C TRP A 2 6.48 1.04 1.22
N ALA A 3 7.49 0.68 2.01
CA ALA A 3 8.64 1.55 2.26
C ALA A 3 9.29 2.01 0.94
N GLY A 4 9.55 3.31 0.79
CA GLY A 4 10.08 3.89 -0.45
C GLY A 4 9.04 4.13 -1.57
N TYR A 5 7.77 3.82 -1.32
CA TYR A 5 6.62 4.06 -2.19
C TYR A 5 5.55 4.92 -1.49
N GLU A 6 5.97 5.90 -0.68
CA GLU A 6 5.07 6.69 0.16
C GLU A 6 4.01 7.44 -0.65
N GLU A 7 4.37 7.97 -1.83
CA GLU A 7 3.40 8.63 -2.71
C GLU A 7 2.35 7.65 -3.23
N ALA A 8 2.73 6.42 -3.56
CA ALA A 8 1.79 5.39 -4.01
C ALA A 8 0.86 4.95 -2.88
N LEU A 9 1.36 4.86 -1.64
CA LEU A 9 0.54 4.59 -0.46
C LEU A 9 -0.50 5.70 -0.24
N VAL A 10 -0.08 6.97 -0.33
CA VAL A 10 -0.97 8.12 -0.21
C VAL A 10 -1.99 8.14 -1.34
N ARG A 11 -1.55 7.89 -2.59
CA ARG A 11 -2.45 7.78 -3.75
C ARG A 11 -3.52 6.72 -3.52
N TYR A 12 -3.14 5.52 -3.10
CA TYR A 12 -4.09 4.46 -2.75
C TYR A 12 -5.10 4.93 -1.70
N GLY A 13 -4.63 5.56 -0.61
CA GLY A 13 -5.52 6.10 0.41
C GLY A 13 -6.51 7.14 -0.12
N LEU A 14 -6.07 8.04 -1.01
CA LEU A 14 -6.93 9.04 -1.63
C LEU A 14 -8.02 8.41 -2.51
N GLU A 15 -7.72 7.35 -3.25
CA GLU A 15 -8.73 6.63 -4.04
C GLU A 15 -9.77 5.96 -3.13
N VAL A 16 -9.35 5.39 -1.99
CA VAL A 16 -10.28 4.83 -1.00
C VAL A 16 -11.19 5.91 -0.42
N CYS A 17 -10.64 7.08 -0.06
CA CYS A 17 -11.41 8.23 0.41
C CYS A 17 -12.41 8.73 -0.65
N ALA A 18 -12.00 8.79 -1.92
CA ALA A 18 -12.88 9.21 -3.01
C ALA A 18 -14.09 8.27 -3.14
N VAL A 19 -13.85 6.95 -3.24
CA VAL A 19 -14.91 5.92 -3.29
C VAL A 19 -15.78 5.95 -2.04
N TRP A 20 -15.20 6.24 -0.86
CA TRP A 20 -15.94 6.38 0.38
C TRP A 20 -16.91 7.57 0.33
N CYS A 21 -16.46 8.72 -0.16
CA CYS A 21 -17.29 9.90 -0.35
C CYS A 21 -18.36 9.74 -1.42
N GLU A 22 -18.06 9.06 -2.54
CA GLU A 22 -19.03 8.75 -3.59
C GLU A 22 -20.23 7.94 -3.06
N GLN A 23 -20.02 7.16 -2.01
CA GLN A 23 -21.08 6.43 -1.32
C GLN A 23 -21.83 7.28 -0.28
N GLY A 24 -21.67 8.60 -0.30
CA GLY A 24 -22.41 9.57 0.51
C GLY A 24 -21.89 9.76 1.93
N ARG A 25 -20.66 9.32 2.23
CA ARG A 25 -20.08 9.37 3.58
C ARG A 25 -19.06 10.49 3.71
N GLN A 26 -18.90 10.98 4.94
CA GLN A 26 -17.92 12.02 5.26
C GLN A 26 -16.52 11.40 5.36
N ASP A 27 -15.53 12.05 4.73
CA ASP A 27 -14.11 11.67 4.85
C ASP A 27 -13.42 12.47 5.96
N SER A 28 -12.53 11.79 6.67
CA SER A 28 -11.65 12.38 7.69
C SER A 28 -10.17 12.08 7.44
N CYS A 29 -9.83 11.34 6.38
CA CYS A 29 -8.49 10.78 6.18
C CYS A 29 -7.70 11.51 5.10
N ALA A 30 -8.33 11.98 4.02
CA ALA A 30 -7.62 12.52 2.85
C ALA A 30 -6.74 13.74 3.20
N THR A 31 -7.25 14.64 4.03
CA THR A 31 -6.52 15.83 4.50
C THR A 31 -5.26 15.44 5.27
N THR A 32 -5.36 14.48 6.18
CA THR A 32 -4.22 14.00 6.98
C THR A 32 -3.18 13.32 6.10
N LEU A 33 -3.61 12.45 5.17
CA LEU A 33 -2.72 11.79 4.21
C LEU A 33 -1.90 12.79 3.39
N LEU A 34 -2.55 13.85 2.90
CA LEU A 34 -1.87 14.90 2.12
C LEU A 34 -0.93 15.75 2.99
N ALA A 35 -1.34 16.09 4.22
CA ALA A 35 -0.52 16.88 5.14
C ALA A 35 0.76 16.13 5.56
N ASP A 36 0.63 14.84 5.88
CA ASP A 36 1.76 13.99 6.25
C ASP A 36 2.69 13.79 5.05
N PHE A 37 2.13 13.58 3.85
CA PHE A 37 2.94 13.48 2.63
C PHE A 37 3.69 14.77 2.31
N ALA A 38 3.05 15.93 2.46
CA ALA A 38 3.70 17.23 2.26
C ALA A 38 4.79 17.49 3.30
N THR A 39 4.62 17.01 4.53
CA THR A 39 5.66 17.07 5.58
C THR A 39 6.83 16.16 5.24
N PHE A 40 6.55 14.95 4.77
CA PHE A 40 7.57 13.97 4.40
C PHE A 40 8.32 14.37 3.11
N ARG A 41 7.63 14.96 2.12
CA ARG A 41 8.18 15.42 0.84
C ARG A 41 7.71 16.85 0.53
N PRO A 42 8.35 17.87 1.11
CA PRO A 42 7.97 19.27 0.89
C PRO A 42 7.96 19.65 -0.60
N GLY A 43 6.86 20.25 -1.05
CA GLY A 43 6.67 20.69 -2.44
C GLY A 43 6.28 19.60 -3.44
N ALA A 44 6.25 18.33 -3.03
CA ALA A 44 5.76 17.25 -3.87
C ALA A 44 4.22 17.31 -4.02
N ARG A 45 3.72 16.88 -5.18
CA ARG A 45 2.29 16.66 -5.42
C ARG A 45 2.07 15.19 -5.71
N THR A 46 0.95 14.65 -5.24
CA THR A 46 0.59 13.26 -5.49
C THR A 46 0.11 13.08 -6.94
N ARG A 47 0.82 12.25 -7.70
CA ARG A 47 0.44 11.84 -9.05
C ARG A 47 -0.68 10.81 -9.01
N ASP A 48 -1.39 10.68 -10.12
CA ASP A 48 -2.28 9.54 -10.36
C ASP A 48 -1.49 8.23 -10.52
N GLN A 49 -2.20 7.10 -10.43
CA GLN A 49 -1.59 5.77 -10.50
C GLN A 49 -0.91 5.50 -11.84
N ALA A 50 -1.44 6.00 -12.96
CA ALA A 50 -0.85 5.76 -14.28
C ALA A 50 0.52 6.43 -14.42
N ARG A 51 0.67 7.65 -13.91
CA ARG A 51 1.95 8.37 -13.88
C ARG A 51 2.94 7.72 -12.91
N LEU A 52 2.48 7.20 -11.78
CA LEU A 52 3.33 6.43 -10.86
C LEU A 52 3.81 5.13 -11.52
N ALA A 53 2.93 4.42 -12.23
CA ALA A 53 3.29 3.21 -12.98
C ALA A 53 4.36 3.51 -14.04
N ALA A 54 4.15 4.56 -14.85
CA ALA A 54 5.09 4.97 -15.89
C ALA A 54 6.47 5.37 -15.34
N ALA A 55 6.52 5.87 -14.09
CA ALA A 55 7.76 6.22 -13.40
C ALA A 55 8.41 5.03 -12.65
N GLY A 56 7.81 3.84 -12.66
CA GLY A 56 8.28 2.71 -11.85
C GLY A 56 8.16 2.96 -10.35
N GLU A 57 7.19 3.79 -9.95
CA GLU A 57 6.93 4.20 -8.57
C GLU A 57 5.70 3.54 -7.94
N LEU A 58 5.29 2.41 -8.51
CA LEU A 58 4.38 1.48 -7.86
C LEU A 58 5.18 0.31 -7.30
N PRO A 59 4.78 -0.22 -6.14
CA PRO A 59 5.51 -1.32 -5.54
C PRO A 59 5.33 -2.62 -6.35
N PRO A 60 6.34 -3.51 -6.36
CA PRO A 60 6.38 -4.66 -7.27
C PRO A 60 5.33 -5.73 -6.98
N TRP A 61 4.79 -5.77 -5.76
CA TRP A 61 3.71 -6.70 -5.40
C TRP A 61 2.36 -6.30 -6.02
N LEU A 62 2.23 -5.07 -6.53
CA LEU A 62 1.00 -4.62 -7.16
C LEU A 62 0.83 -5.29 -8.52
N GLY A 63 -0.01 -6.33 -8.54
CA GLY A 63 -0.22 -7.19 -9.72
C GLY A 63 0.42 -8.57 -9.59
N ASP A 64 1.11 -8.85 -8.47
CA ASP A 64 1.64 -10.17 -8.16
C ASP A 64 0.52 -11.13 -7.75
N ASP A 65 0.30 -12.17 -8.55
CA ASP A 65 -0.75 -13.16 -8.32
C ASP A 65 -0.56 -13.96 -7.02
N ALA A 66 0.67 -14.28 -6.63
CA ALA A 66 0.92 -15.04 -5.40
C ALA A 66 0.52 -14.22 -4.17
N PHE A 67 0.87 -12.92 -4.18
CA PHE A 67 0.42 -11.97 -3.17
C PHE A 67 -1.11 -11.86 -3.14
N HIS A 68 -1.75 -11.59 -4.28
CA HIS A 68 -3.21 -11.40 -4.33
C HIS A 68 -3.98 -12.64 -3.90
N ARG A 69 -3.55 -13.83 -4.36
CA ARG A 69 -4.19 -15.10 -4.00
C ARG A 69 -4.05 -15.42 -2.51
N SER A 70 -2.90 -15.16 -1.89
CA SER A 70 -2.75 -15.39 -0.44
C SER A 70 -3.69 -14.52 0.40
N HIS A 71 -3.96 -13.29 -0.05
CA HIS A 71 -4.88 -12.37 0.64
C HIS A 71 -6.33 -12.79 0.45
N ARG A 72 -6.72 -13.17 -0.77
CA ARG A 72 -8.06 -13.72 -1.03
C ARG A 72 -8.30 -14.99 -0.23
N SER A 73 -7.31 -15.89 -0.17
CA SER A 73 -7.34 -17.09 0.67
C SER A 73 -7.55 -16.74 2.16
N ALA A 74 -6.85 -15.72 2.67
CA ALA A 74 -7.07 -15.26 4.05
C ALA A 74 -8.46 -14.66 4.29
N LEU A 75 -9.04 -13.97 3.30
CA LEU A 75 -10.41 -13.47 3.37
C LEU A 75 -11.43 -14.62 3.37
N LEU A 76 -11.21 -15.64 2.52
CA LEU A 76 -12.05 -16.85 2.50
C LEU A 76 -12.04 -17.56 3.85
N ARG A 77 -10.88 -17.70 4.52
CA ARG A 77 -10.83 -18.23 5.90
C ARG A 77 -11.58 -17.39 6.91
N LYS A 78 -11.55 -16.06 6.71
CA LYS A 78 -12.14 -15.11 7.65
C LYS A 78 -13.66 -15.15 7.61
N ASP A 79 -14.24 -15.23 6.41
CA ASP A 79 -15.69 -15.27 6.20
C ASP A 79 -16.04 -15.91 4.83
N PRO A 80 -16.17 -17.24 4.76
CA PRO A 80 -16.42 -17.93 3.50
C PRO A 80 -17.71 -17.48 2.80
N ASP A 81 -18.78 -17.24 3.56
CA ASP A 81 -20.10 -16.89 3.02
C ASP A 81 -20.07 -15.54 2.30
N VAL A 82 -19.28 -14.59 2.81
CA VAL A 82 -19.10 -13.27 2.20
C VAL A 82 -18.15 -13.31 1.00
N TYR A 83 -17.03 -14.02 1.11
CA TYR A 83 -15.93 -13.90 0.14
C TYR A 83 -15.92 -14.97 -0.96
N ALA A 84 -16.51 -16.15 -0.76
CA ALA A 84 -16.56 -17.20 -1.79
C ALA A 84 -17.24 -16.74 -3.10
N PRO A 85 -18.34 -15.95 -3.08
CA PRO A 85 -18.92 -15.39 -4.30
C PRO A 85 -17.99 -14.40 -5.03
N CYS A 86 -17.10 -13.70 -4.31
CA CYS A 86 -16.17 -12.75 -4.89
C CYS A 86 -14.95 -13.43 -5.55
N PHE A 87 -14.54 -14.59 -5.03
CA PHE A 87 -13.30 -15.27 -5.42
C PHE A 87 -13.53 -16.73 -5.80
N PRO A 88 -14.35 -17.00 -6.84
CA PRO A 88 -14.69 -18.36 -7.21
C PRO A 88 -13.44 -19.14 -7.62
N GLY A 89 -13.23 -20.29 -6.96
CA GLY A 89 -12.14 -21.22 -7.27
C GLY A 89 -10.80 -20.92 -6.61
N ASP A 90 -10.68 -19.85 -5.81
CA ASP A 90 -9.49 -19.67 -4.98
C ASP A 90 -9.56 -20.55 -3.71
N PRO A 91 -8.44 -21.17 -3.32
CA PRO A 91 -8.36 -21.97 -2.10
C PRO A 91 -8.36 -21.10 -0.85
N ASP A 92 -8.84 -21.64 0.27
CA ASP A 92 -8.88 -20.98 1.58
C ASP A 92 -7.72 -21.40 2.50
N ASP A 93 -6.72 -22.15 2.04
CA ASP A 93 -5.66 -22.69 2.90
C ASP A 93 -4.23 -22.20 2.55
N LEU A 94 -4.11 -21.18 1.68
CA LEU A 94 -2.80 -20.69 1.25
C LEU A 94 -2.06 -19.96 2.39
N PRO A 95 -0.72 -20.16 2.48
CA PRO A 95 0.14 -19.36 3.35
C PRO A 95 0.04 -17.87 3.04
N TYR A 96 -0.05 -17.04 4.08
CA TYR A 96 -0.14 -15.59 3.92
C TYR A 96 1.20 -14.99 3.48
N VAL A 97 1.22 -14.30 2.33
CA VAL A 97 2.42 -13.66 1.79
C VAL A 97 2.43 -12.19 2.18
N TRP A 98 3.52 -11.71 2.77
CA TRP A 98 3.72 -10.28 3.03
C TRP A 98 5.11 -9.83 2.54
N PRO A 99 5.21 -9.20 1.36
CA PRO A 99 6.49 -8.85 0.75
C PRO A 99 7.23 -7.73 1.49
N ALA A 100 8.56 -7.89 1.57
CA ALA A 100 9.47 -6.79 1.87
C ALA A 100 9.40 -5.72 0.77
N SER A 101 9.82 -4.50 1.09
CA SER A 101 10.02 -3.50 0.01
C SER A 101 11.40 -3.72 -0.62
N ASP A 102 11.48 -3.61 -1.94
CA ASP A 102 12.74 -3.58 -2.69
C ASP A 102 13.52 -2.26 -2.51
N ARG A 103 12.90 -1.24 -1.88
CA ARG A 103 13.52 0.07 -1.60
C ARG A 103 14.00 0.25 -0.17
N GLU A 104 13.80 -0.74 0.71
CA GLU A 104 14.12 -0.64 2.14
C GLU A 104 15.64 -0.48 2.41
N GLY A 105 16.49 -0.96 1.50
CA GLY A 105 17.96 -0.84 1.57
C GLY A 105 18.56 0.50 1.08
N SER A 106 17.75 1.46 0.63
CA SER A 106 18.24 2.75 0.11
C SER A 106 18.39 3.84 1.18
N ARG A 107 18.10 3.58 2.45
CA ARG A 107 18.37 4.57 3.51
C ARG A 107 19.89 4.64 3.74
N PRO A 108 20.53 5.81 3.62
CA PRO A 108 21.89 5.94 4.12
C PRO A 108 21.87 5.59 5.60
N SER A 109 22.75 4.67 6.01
CA SER A 109 22.95 4.33 7.41
C SER A 109 23.31 5.61 8.16
N ASP A 110 22.45 6.08 9.07
CA ASP A 110 22.83 7.10 10.04
C ASP A 110 23.99 6.53 10.86
N GLY A 111 25.19 7.02 10.55
CA GLY A 111 26.41 6.67 11.24
C GLY A 111 26.25 7.03 12.71
N LYS A 112 26.15 6.01 13.57
CA LYS A 112 26.21 6.18 15.01
C LYS A 112 27.61 6.71 15.35
N PRO A 113 27.77 7.90 15.95
CA PRO A 113 29.09 8.34 16.38
C PRO A 113 29.56 7.40 17.49
N GLY A 114 30.72 6.80 17.28
CA GLY A 114 31.38 5.95 18.28
C GLY A 114 31.61 6.75 19.55
N ALA A 115 31.13 6.24 20.68
CA ALA A 115 31.51 6.73 21.99
C ALA A 115 33.01 6.41 22.18
N ALA A 116 33.85 7.45 22.20
CA ALA A 116 35.22 7.34 22.63
C ALA A 116 35.27 7.20 24.16
N ALA A 117 36.18 6.34 24.61
CA ALA A 117 36.43 5.92 25.98
C ALA A 117 36.99 7.04 26.88
#